data_AF-A0A352D347-F1
#
_entry.id   AF-A0A352D347-F1
#
_cell.length_a   1.000
_cell.length_b   1.000
_cell.length_c   1.000
_cell.angle_alpha   90.00
_cell.angle_beta   90.00
_cell.angle_gamma   90.00
#
_symmetry.space_group_name_H-M   'P 1'
#
loop_
_entity.id
_entity.type
_entity.pdbx_description
1 polymer ?
#
loop_
_entity_poly.entity_id
_entity_poly.type
_entity_poly.pdbx_seq_one_letter_code
_entity_poly.pdbx_strand_id
1 'polypeptide(L)'
;MIKILLLTISFFLLIFFESFLFKAFSFSIFVIIAVSMWKRIGSIWYFIFLFIGGITLDIVFHQSLGLHTLVLSILLIFLWFLWLIVPRESWFGYIPILVFVFLYYLLLLVLGSLLQDSVVPQITFGVIGGFVVKSIISVLVCMGIDSLFVSVRDVKGQDKIRLR
;
A
#
# COMPACT_ATOMS: atom_id res chain seq x y z
N MET A 1 27.59 2.61 -12.40
CA MET A 1 26.65 2.28 -13.50
C MET A 1 25.70 1.13 -13.17
N ILE A 2 26.18 -0.04 -12.72
CA ILE A 2 25.33 -1.21 -12.39
C ILE A 2 24.18 -0.88 -11.42
N LYS A 3 24.45 -0.08 -10.38
CA LYS A 3 23.42 0.33 -9.39
C LYS A 3 22.27 1.11 -10.03
N ILE A 4 22.58 2.01 -10.97
CA ILE A 4 21.58 2.82 -11.68
C ILE A 4 20.74 1.92 -12.58
N LEU A 5 21.38 1.01 -13.32
CA LEU A 5 20.71 0.04 -14.17
C LEU A 5 19.73 -0.84 -13.37
N LEU A 6 20.17 -1.37 -12.22
CA LEU A 6 19.33 -2.22 -11.36
C LEU A 6 18.14 -1.45 -10.79
N LEU A 7 18.33 -0.17 -10.43
CA LEU A 7 17.25 0.69 -9.97
C LEU A 7 16.21 0.94 -11.07
N THR A 8 16.66 1.26 -12.28
CA THR A 8 15.77 1.46 -13.44
C THR A 8 14.97 0.19 -13.75
N ILE A 9 15.64 -0.97 -13.82
CA ILE A 9 14.96 -2.25 -14.04
C ILE A 9 13.93 -2.51 -12.94
N SER A 10 14.28 -2.31 -11.67
CA SER A 10 13.38 -2.54 -10.53
C SER A 10 12.14 -1.63 -10.59
N PHE A 11 12.31 -0.38 -11.00
CA PHE A 11 11.20 0.57 -11.16
C PHE A 11 10.25 0.15 -12.28
N PHE A 12 10.78 -0.25 -13.44
CA PHE A 12 9.97 -0.78 -14.55
C PHE A 12 9.23 -2.06 -14.14
N LEU A 13 9.90 -2.95 -13.43
CA LEU A 13 9.31 -4.20 -12.95
C LEU A 13 8.17 -3.94 -11.95
N LEU A 14 8.32 -2.93 -11.09
CA LEU A 14 7.28 -2.50 -10.15
C LEU A 14 6.05 -1.98 -10.92
N ILE A 15 6.22 -1.09 -11.89
CA ILE A 15 5.11 -0.57 -12.72
C ILE A 15 4.45 -1.68 -13.53
N PHE A 16 5.25 -2.59 -14.07
CA PHE A 16 4.77 -3.74 -14.83
C PHE A 16 3.89 -4.64 -13.96
N PHE A 17 4.38 -5.02 -12.77
CA PHE A 17 3.62 -5.85 -11.85
C PHE A 17 2.37 -5.14 -11.32
N GLU A 18 2.46 -3.84 -11.04
CA GLU A 18 1.32 -3.03 -10.65
C GLU A 18 0.23 -3.06 -11.73
N SER A 19 0.60 -2.76 -12.98
CA SER A 19 -0.33 -2.80 -14.13
C SER A 19 -0.91 -4.20 -14.33
N PHE A 20 -0.08 -5.23 -14.24
CA PHE A 20 -0.48 -6.63 -14.43
C PHE A 20 -1.47 -7.09 -13.35
N LEU A 21 -1.15 -6.90 -12.06
CA LEU A 21 -2.04 -7.29 -10.97
C LEU A 21 -3.30 -6.43 -10.90
N PHE A 22 -3.23 -5.17 -11.29
CA PHE A 22 -4.41 -4.33 -11.39
C PHE A 22 -5.34 -4.81 -12.51
N LYS A 23 -4.81 -5.20 -13.68
CA LYS A 23 -5.63 -5.75 -14.76
C LYS A 23 -6.20 -7.13 -14.40
N ALA A 24 -5.40 -8.00 -13.79
CA ALA A 24 -5.79 -9.38 -13.51
C ALA A 24 -6.70 -9.52 -12.27
N PHE A 25 -6.43 -8.76 -11.21
CA PHE A 25 -7.09 -8.91 -9.91
C PHE A 25 -7.66 -7.59 -9.36
N SER A 26 -7.51 -6.48 -10.09
CA SER A 26 -7.90 -5.13 -9.63
C SER A 26 -7.28 -4.77 -8.27
N PHE A 27 -6.04 -5.21 -8.09
CA PHE A 27 -5.26 -5.16 -6.87
C PHE A 27 -4.06 -4.24 -7.05
N SER A 28 -3.71 -3.47 -6.03
CA SER A 28 -2.62 -2.48 -6.10
C SER A 28 -1.52 -2.86 -5.13
N ILE A 29 -0.36 -3.23 -5.67
CA ILE A 29 0.85 -3.58 -4.91
C ILE A 29 1.39 -2.33 -4.23
N PHE A 30 1.28 -1.18 -4.90
CA PHE A 30 1.72 0.10 -4.37
C PHE A 30 1.15 0.40 -2.99
N VAL A 31 -0.15 0.16 -2.77
CA VAL A 31 -0.82 0.38 -1.48
C VAL A 31 -0.23 -0.50 -0.38
N ILE A 32 0.07 -1.75 -0.71
CA ILE A 32 0.63 -2.73 0.23
C ILE A 32 2.04 -2.32 0.63
N ILE A 33 2.85 -1.94 -0.36
CA ILE A 33 4.19 -1.42 -0.13
C ILE A 33 4.12 -0.15 0.72
N ALA A 34 3.20 0.77 0.41
CA ALA A 34 2.99 2.01 1.16
C ALA A 34 2.63 1.76 2.62
N VAL A 35 1.73 0.82 2.92
CA VAL A 35 1.38 0.47 4.31
C VAL A 35 2.52 -0.25 5.01
N SER A 36 3.19 -1.17 4.31
CA SER A 36 4.29 -1.96 4.88
C SER A 36 5.49 -1.07 5.24
N MET A 37 5.79 -0.05 4.43
CA MET A 37 6.88 0.90 4.65
C MET A 37 6.59 1.94 5.75
N TRP A 38 5.34 2.10 6.18
CA TRP A 38 4.98 3.09 7.19
C TRP A 38 5.73 2.87 8.51
N LYS A 39 6.34 3.93 9.03
CA LYS A 39 7.27 3.95 10.20
C LYS A 39 8.51 3.06 10.07
N ARG A 40 8.74 2.38 8.93
CA ARG A 40 9.97 1.59 8.69
C ARG A 40 11.07 2.38 7.99
N ILE A 41 10.70 3.41 7.25
CA ILE A 41 11.60 4.27 6.47
C ILE A 41 11.50 5.71 6.99
N GLY A 42 12.56 6.49 6.81
CA GLY A 42 12.57 7.91 7.18
C GLY A 42 11.39 8.65 6.54
N SER A 43 10.73 9.52 7.32
CA SER A 43 9.49 10.20 6.92
C SER A 43 9.61 10.92 5.58
N ILE A 44 10.71 11.65 5.35
CA ILE A 44 10.96 12.39 4.10
C ILE A 44 10.94 11.45 2.89
N TRP A 45 11.71 10.36 2.94
CA TRP A 45 11.79 9.38 1.85
C TRP A 45 10.46 8.67 1.61
N TYR A 46 9.72 8.40 2.67
CA TYR A 46 8.39 7.81 2.58
C TYR A 46 7.40 8.73 1.84
N PHE A 47 7.37 10.02 2.17
CA PHE A 47 6.51 10.98 1.47
C PHE A 47 6.91 11.18 0.00
N ILE A 48 8.21 11.21 -0.31
CA ILE A 48 8.69 11.26 -1.69
C ILE A 48 8.20 10.03 -2.48
N PHE A 49 8.33 8.84 -1.88
CA PHE A 49 7.83 7.61 -2.49
C PHE A 49 6.31 7.65 -2.74
N LEU A 50 5.53 8.11 -1.76
CA LEU A 50 4.08 8.24 -1.92
C LEU A 50 3.71 9.23 -3.03
N PHE A 51 4.39 10.38 -3.08
CA PHE A 51 4.08 11.43 -4.04
C PHE A 51 4.39 10.99 -5.47
N ILE A 52 5.61 10.52 -5.72
CA ILE A 52 6.04 10.06 -7.06
C ILE A 52 5.23 8.84 -7.48
N GLY A 53 5.07 7.87 -6.57
CA GLY A 53 4.31 6.66 -6.84
C GLY A 53 2.83 6.94 -7.13
N GLY A 54 2.18 7.79 -6.33
CA GLY A 54 0.78 8.15 -6.55
C GLY A 54 0.57 8.85 -7.89
N ILE A 55 1.40 9.84 -8.25
CA ILE A 55 1.34 10.49 -9.58
C ILE A 55 1.56 9.47 -10.70
N THR A 56 2.51 8.55 -10.52
CA THR A 56 2.78 7.50 -11.51
C THR A 56 1.55 6.61 -11.70
N LEU A 57 0.87 6.22 -10.62
CA LEU A 57 -0.38 5.46 -10.70
C LEU A 57 -1.48 6.24 -11.40
N ASP A 58 -1.67 7.52 -11.05
CA ASP A 58 -2.71 8.35 -11.67
C ASP A 58 -2.49 8.41 -13.20
N ILE A 59 -1.24 8.55 -13.66
CA ILE A 59 -0.88 8.53 -15.08
C ILE A 59 -1.15 7.17 -15.72
N VAL A 60 -0.71 6.08 -15.08
CA VAL A 60 -0.82 4.72 -15.62
C VAL A 60 -2.28 4.26 -15.71
N PHE A 61 -3.12 4.65 -14.75
CA PHE A 61 -4.53 4.27 -14.71
C PHE A 61 -5.48 5.31 -15.31
N HIS A 62 -4.93 6.36 -15.94
CA HIS A 62 -5.71 7.46 -16.53
C HIS A 62 -6.70 8.10 -15.53
N GLN A 63 -6.27 8.23 -14.28
CA GLN A 63 -7.03 8.90 -13.22
C GLN A 63 -6.65 10.38 -13.10
N SER A 64 -7.47 11.15 -12.38
CA SER A 64 -7.18 12.54 -12.06
C SER A 64 -5.86 12.66 -11.31
N LEU A 65 -5.00 13.58 -11.72
CA LEU A 65 -3.66 13.74 -11.17
C LEU A 65 -3.74 14.14 -9.68
N GLY A 66 -3.08 13.38 -8.82
CA GLY A 66 -3.07 13.57 -7.36
C GLY A 66 -4.18 12.82 -6.62
N LEU A 67 -4.98 11.99 -7.29
CA LEU A 67 -6.07 11.26 -6.65
C LEU A 67 -5.52 10.18 -5.72
N HIS A 68 -4.60 9.35 -6.19
CA HIS A 68 -3.97 8.32 -5.37
C HIS A 68 -3.21 8.92 -4.17
N THR A 69 -2.52 10.04 -4.37
CA THR A 69 -1.79 10.72 -3.28
C THR A 69 -2.74 11.31 -2.23
N LEU A 70 -3.86 11.92 -2.65
CA LEU A 70 -4.89 12.44 -1.77
C LEU A 70 -5.51 11.32 -0.91
N VAL A 71 -5.96 10.24 -1.55
CA VAL A 71 -6.59 9.09 -0.88
C VAL A 71 -5.65 8.49 0.15
N LEU A 72 -4.39 8.22 -0.24
CA LEU A 72 -3.41 7.67 0.69
C LEU A 72 -3.11 8.61 1.85
N SER A 73 -3.01 9.91 1.61
CA SER A 73 -2.74 10.90 2.67
C SER A 73 -3.84 10.89 3.74
N ILE A 74 -5.10 10.91 3.31
CA ILE A 74 -6.27 10.83 4.21
C ILE A 74 -6.24 9.52 5.01
N LEU A 75 -5.98 8.40 4.34
CA LEU A 75 -5.98 7.09 4.98
C LEU A 75 -4.81 6.89 5.93
N LEU A 76 -3.65 7.50 5.69
CA LEU A 76 -2.49 7.39 6.57
C LEU A 76 -2.72 8.15 7.88
N ILE A 77 -3.40 9.29 7.81
CA ILE A 77 -3.87 10.00 9.01
C ILE A 77 -4.83 9.09 9.79
N PHE A 78 -5.79 8.48 9.09
CA PHE A 78 -6.73 7.55 9.72
C PHE A 78 -6.04 6.31 10.32
N LEU A 79 -5.06 5.74 9.62
CA LEU A 79 -4.27 4.60 10.08
C LEU A 79 -3.47 4.93 11.35
N TRP A 80 -2.95 6.15 11.42
CA TRP A 80 -2.27 6.63 12.62
C TRP A 80 -3.22 6.64 13.83
N PHE A 81 -4.47 7.09 13.66
CA PHE A 81 -5.50 6.99 14.70
C PHE A 81 -5.86 5.54 15.04
N LEU A 82 -6.02 4.66 14.04
CA LEU A 82 -6.34 3.25 14.27
C LEU A 82 -5.26 2.54 15.07
N TRP A 83 -3.98 2.82 14.81
CA TRP A 83 -2.87 2.24 15.56
C TRP A 83 -2.72 2.78 16.98
N LEU A 84 -3.32 3.94 17.28
CA LEU A 84 -3.40 4.43 18.65
C LEU A 84 -4.41 3.61 19.48
N ILE A 85 -5.44 3.06 18.83
CA ILE A 85 -6.47 2.21 19.46
C ILE A 85 -6.04 0.74 19.49
N VAL A 86 -5.49 0.24 18.37
CA VAL A 86 -5.09 -1.17 18.21
C VAL A 86 -3.58 -1.25 18.01
N PRO A 87 -2.80 -1.68 19.01
CA PRO A 87 -1.35 -1.74 18.89
C PRO A 87 -0.94 -2.80 17.87
N ARG A 88 0.07 -2.47 17.06
CA ARG A 88 0.56 -3.31 15.96
C ARG A 88 1.08 -4.68 16.41
N GLU A 89 1.57 -4.79 17.65
CA GLU A 89 2.14 -6.01 18.21
C GLU A 89 1.09 -6.97 18.80
N SER A 90 -0.19 -6.56 18.84
CA SER A 90 -1.26 -7.43 19.30
C SER A 90 -1.64 -8.49 18.26
N TRP A 91 -2.33 -9.55 18.70
CA TRP A 91 -2.96 -10.54 17.82
C TRP A 91 -3.87 -9.92 16.74
N PHE A 92 -4.42 -8.72 17.01
CA PHE A 92 -5.29 -7.99 16.11
C PHE A 92 -4.56 -6.89 15.30
N GLY A 93 -3.22 -6.86 15.32
CA GLY A 93 -2.41 -5.82 14.69
C GLY A 93 -2.59 -5.66 13.18
N TYR A 94 -3.18 -6.66 12.51
CA TYR A 94 -3.49 -6.65 11.07
C TYR A 94 -4.89 -6.09 10.75
N ILE A 95 -5.79 -5.94 11.73
CA ILE A 95 -7.11 -5.35 11.51
C ILE A 95 -7.01 -3.91 10.95
N PRO A 96 -6.15 -3.02 11.50
CA PRO A 96 -5.97 -1.68 10.93
C PRO A 96 -5.55 -1.70 9.45
N ILE A 97 -4.73 -2.66 9.05
CA ILE A 97 -4.30 -2.83 7.65
C ILE A 97 -5.46 -3.28 6.77
N LEU A 98 -6.27 -4.22 7.25
CA LEU A 98 -7.48 -4.66 6.55
C LEU A 98 -8.42 -3.49 6.28
N VAL A 99 -8.72 -2.71 7.33
CA VAL A 99 -9.60 -1.54 7.25
C VAL A 99 -9.00 -0.48 6.32
N PHE A 100 -7.69 -0.24 6.41
CA PHE A 100 -7.00 0.71 5.53
C PHE A 100 -7.15 0.35 4.05
N VAL A 101 -6.89 -0.90 3.68
CA VAL A 101 -6.98 -1.34 2.29
C VAL A 101 -8.43 -1.33 1.80
N PHE A 102 -9.37 -1.71 2.65
CA PHE A 102 -10.79 -1.65 2.31
C PHE A 102 -11.22 -0.21 2.02
N LEU A 103 -10.89 0.71 2.92
CA LEU A 103 -11.19 2.13 2.75
C LEU A 103 -10.46 2.74 1.57
N TYR A 104 -9.25 2.28 1.24
CA TYR A 104 -8.55 2.72 0.03
C TYR A 104 -9.38 2.50 -1.22
N TYR A 105 -9.86 1.28 -1.47
CA TYR A 105 -10.65 1.01 -2.68
C TYR A 105 -11.99 1.73 -2.67
N LEU A 106 -12.61 1.89 -1.50
CA LEU A 106 -13.86 2.61 -1.35
C LEU A 106 -13.69 4.10 -1.64
N LEU A 107 -12.70 4.77 -1.03
CA LEU A 107 -12.42 6.18 -1.27
C LEU A 107 -11.97 6.43 -2.71
N LEU A 108 -11.16 5.53 -3.28
CA LEU A 108 -10.74 5.64 -4.68
C LEU A 108 -11.94 5.64 -5.63
N LEU A 109 -12.91 4.74 -5.40
CA LEU A 109 -14.14 4.68 -6.20
C LEU A 109 -14.96 5.97 -6.04
N VAL A 110 -15.22 6.39 -4.79
CA VAL A 110 -16.05 7.55 -4.49
C VAL A 110 -15.42 8.84 -5.00
N LEU A 111 -14.16 9.11 -4.66
CA LEU A 111 -13.47 10.32 -5.09
C LEU A 111 -13.15 10.30 -6.58
N GLY A 112 -12.85 9.14 -7.16
CA GLY A 112 -12.66 8.99 -8.60
C GLY A 112 -13.88 9.41 -9.39
N SER A 113 -15.03 8.82 -9.08
CA SER A 113 -16.28 9.13 -9.76
C SER A 113 -16.76 10.56 -9.52
N LEU A 114 -16.58 11.10 -8.30
CA LEU A 114 -16.91 12.49 -8.00
C LEU A 114 -16.02 13.49 -8.76
N LEU A 115 -14.71 13.23 -8.87
CA LEU A 115 -13.77 14.13 -9.52
C LEU A 115 -13.81 14.06 -11.04
N GLN A 116 -14.08 12.88 -11.62
CA GLN A 116 -14.08 12.70 -13.07
C GLN A 116 -15.46 12.91 -13.68
N ASP A 117 -16.49 12.31 -13.10
CA ASP A 117 -17.81 12.25 -13.70
C ASP A 117 -18.82 13.19 -13.01
N SER A 118 -18.44 13.78 -11.87
CA SER A 118 -19.35 14.57 -11.02
C SER A 118 -20.60 13.80 -10.57
N VAL A 119 -20.50 12.47 -10.51
CA VAL A 119 -21.60 11.56 -10.17
C VAL A 119 -21.20 10.72 -8.96
N VAL A 120 -22.18 10.34 -8.15
CA VAL A 120 -21.97 9.39 -7.04
C VAL A 120 -22.00 7.97 -7.62
N PRO A 121 -20.97 7.15 -7.39
CA PRO A 121 -20.90 5.82 -7.97
C PRO A 121 -21.97 4.91 -7.36
N GLN A 122 -22.56 4.04 -8.19
CA GLN A 122 -23.49 3.02 -7.71
C GLN A 122 -22.71 1.90 -7.00
N ILE A 123 -22.81 1.87 -5.67
CA ILE A 123 -22.15 0.86 -4.85
C ILE A 123 -23.05 -0.39 -4.79
N THR A 124 -22.70 -1.41 -5.57
CA THR A 124 -23.40 -2.71 -5.53
C THR A 124 -22.71 -3.67 -4.55
N PHE A 125 -23.45 -4.67 -4.06
CA PHE A 125 -22.90 -5.69 -3.16
C PHE A 125 -21.72 -6.46 -3.78
N GLY A 126 -21.71 -6.65 -5.11
CA GLY A 126 -20.59 -7.27 -5.81
C GLY A 126 -19.30 -6.45 -5.72
N VAL A 127 -19.40 -5.12 -5.83
CA VAL A 127 -18.26 -4.20 -5.70
C VAL A 127 -17.71 -4.24 -4.26
N ILE A 128 -18.60 -4.19 -3.26
CA ILE A 128 -18.21 -4.29 -1.84
C ILE A 128 -17.51 -5.63 -1.58
N GLY A 129 -18.07 -6.74 -2.06
CA GLY A 129 -17.47 -8.07 -1.92
C GLY A 129 -16.07 -8.13 -2.53
N GLY A 130 -15.87 -7.51 -3.70
CA GLY A 130 -14.56 -7.36 -4.32
C GLY A 130 -13.57 -6.60 -3.44
N PHE A 131 -13.99 -5.53 -2.77
CA PHE A 131 -13.13 -4.77 -1.85
C PHE A 131 -12.72 -5.59 -0.63
N VAL A 132 -13.64 -6.39 -0.08
CA VAL A 132 -13.35 -7.30 1.05
C VAL A 132 -12.30 -8.33 0.64
N VAL A 133 -12.49 -9.01 -0.49
CA VAL A 133 -11.55 -10.03 -0.99
C VAL A 133 -10.16 -9.42 -1.20
N LYS A 134 -10.07 -8.25 -1.86
CA LYS A 134 -8.80 -7.55 -2.06
C LYS A 134 -8.12 -7.20 -0.74
N SER A 135 -8.89 -6.77 0.26
CA SER A 135 -8.36 -6.41 1.57
C SER A 135 -7.79 -7.62 2.31
N ILE A 136 -8.47 -8.77 2.25
CA ILE A 136 -7.97 -10.03 2.82
C ILE A 136 -6.67 -10.44 2.13
N ILE A 137 -6.62 -10.43 0.80
CA ILE A 137 -5.41 -10.78 0.04
C ILE A 137 -4.26 -9.84 0.40
N SER A 138 -4.49 -8.53 0.48
CA SER A 138 -3.46 -7.55 0.87
C SER A 138 -2.91 -7.82 2.27
N VAL A 139 -3.76 -8.19 3.22
CA VAL A 139 -3.32 -8.54 4.59
C VAL A 139 -2.44 -9.80 4.58
N LEU A 140 -2.82 -10.83 3.82
CA LEU A 140 -2.00 -12.04 3.68
C LEU A 140 -0.63 -11.74 3.07
N VAL A 141 -0.58 -10.88 2.05
CA VAL A 141 0.68 -10.42 1.46
C VAL A 141 1.51 -9.63 2.48
N CYS A 142 0.89 -8.72 3.24
CA CYS A 142 1.57 -7.99 4.33
C CYS A 142 2.15 -8.93 5.39
N MET A 143 1.41 -9.96 5.80
CA MET A 143 1.89 -10.98 6.74
C MET A 143 3.11 -11.72 6.17
N GLY A 144 3.07 -12.10 4.89
CA GLY A 144 4.20 -12.73 4.21
C GLY A 144 5.43 -11.84 4.14
N ILE A 145 5.26 -10.56 3.77
CA ILE A 145 6.35 -9.57 3.75
C ILE A 145 6.94 -9.41 5.16
N ASP A 146 6.11 -9.25 6.18
CA ASP A 146 6.55 -9.09 7.56
C ASP A 146 7.35 -10.32 8.04
N SER A 147 6.89 -11.53 7.73
CA SER A 147 7.63 -12.77 8.03
C SER A 147 9.00 -12.81 7.34
N LEU A 148 9.08 -12.46 6.06
CA LEU A 148 10.35 -12.41 5.32
C LEU A 148 11.31 -11.38 5.92
N PHE A 149 10.81 -10.21 6.30
CA PHE A 149 11.62 -9.17 6.93
C PHE A 149 12.18 -9.59 8.29
N VAL A 150 11.39 -10.27 9.12
CA VAL A 150 11.86 -10.81 10.40
C VAL A 150 12.98 -11.81 10.16
N SER A 151 12.80 -12.77 9.24
CA SER A 151 13.82 -13.75 8.90
C SER A 151 15.12 -13.11 8.41
N VAL A 152 15.05 -12.09 7.54
CA VAL A 152 16.24 -11.39 7.03
C VAL A 152 16.95 -10.58 8.14
N ARG A 153 16.19 -10.04 9.10
CA ARG A 153 16.76 -9.27 10.21
C ARG A 153 17.47 -10.16 11.22
N ASP A 154 16.95 -11.35 11.49
CA ASP A 154 17.59 -12.31 12.41
C ASP A 154 18.94 -12.82 11.87
N VAL A 155 19.07 -12.97 10.54
CA VAL A 155 20.35 -13.33 9.90
C VAL A 155 21.42 -12.24 10.11
N LYS A 156 21.04 -10.96 10.07
CA LYS A 156 21.96 -9.84 10.34
C LYS A 156 22.24 -9.62 11.84
N GLY A 157 21.39 -10.16 12.71
CA GLY A 157 21.53 -10.07 14.17
C GLY A 157 22.57 -11.03 14.77
N GLN A 158 22.94 -12.09 14.04
CA GLN A 158 23.93 -13.07 14.49
C GLN A 158 25.39 -12.55 14.46
N ASP A 159 25.69 -11.48 13.73
CA ASP A 159 27.03 -10.86 13.70
C ASP A 159 27.32 -9.97 14.92
N LYS A 160 26.35 -9.78 15.82
CA LYS A 160 26.59 -9.13 17.11
C LYS A 160 26.70 -10.20 18.19
N ILE A 161 27.93 -10.66 18.40
CA ILE A 161 28.35 -11.41 19.59
C ILE A 161 27.73 -10.75 20.82
N ARG A 162 26.81 -11.46 21.47
CA ARG A 162 26.37 -11.16 22.83
C ARG A 162 27.58 -11.40 23.74
N LEU A 163 28.25 -10.32 24.14
CA LEU A 163 29.11 -10.37 25.32
C LEU A 163 28.19 -10.41 26.53
N ARG A 164 28.20 -11.59 27.19
CA ARG A 164 27.74 -11.98 28.53
C ARG A 164 26.78 -11.03 29.26
#